data_AF-A0A258SFJ6-F1
#
_entry.id   AF-A0A258SFJ6-F1
#
_cell.length_a   1.000
_cell.length_b   1.000
_cell.length_c   1.000
_cell.angle_alpha   90.00
_cell.angle_beta   90.00
_cell.angle_gamma   90.00
#
_symmetry.space_group_name_H-M   'P 1'
#
loop_
_entity.id
_entity.type
_entity.pdbx_description
1 polymer ?
#
loop_
_entity_poly.entity_id
_entity_poly.type
_entity_poly.pdbx_seq_one_letter_code
_entity_poly.pdbx_strand_id
1 'polypeptide(L)'
;MFETVEGGRKGPAYPGWGCPCVLSKAEPLTGYDAWPILGGDNLLPGEKRRLGFYFLSHDEVVRLIRNAGHFYLWEGGFIGEATVVNENDR
;
A
#
# COMPACT_ATOMS: atom_id res chain seq x y z
N MET A 1 1.09 -7.32 2.93
CA MET A 1 0.09 -7.98 2.05
C MET A 1 -0.76 -8.92 2.89
N PHE A 2 -1.98 -9.23 2.46
CA PHE A 2 -2.72 -10.38 3.02
C PHE A 2 -2.30 -11.67 2.32
N GLU A 3 -2.58 -12.81 2.96
CA GLU A 3 -2.40 -14.12 2.34
C GLU A 3 -3.36 -14.29 1.17
N THR A 4 -2.95 -15.06 0.15
CA THR A 4 -3.77 -15.29 -1.06
C THR A 4 -5.16 -15.86 -0.74
N VAL A 5 -5.23 -16.73 0.28
CA VAL A 5 -6.47 -17.38 0.75
C VAL A 5 -7.38 -16.42 1.52
N GLU A 6 -6.85 -15.31 2.03
CA GLU A 6 -7.57 -14.29 2.79
C GLU A 6 -7.99 -13.09 1.92
N GLY A 7 -7.85 -13.21 0.59
CA GLY A 7 -8.15 -12.12 -0.35
C GLY A 7 -6.94 -11.26 -0.72
N GLY A 8 -5.74 -11.63 -0.25
CA GLY A 8 -4.49 -11.04 -0.70
C GLY A 8 -4.22 -11.24 -2.19
N ARG A 9 -3.13 -10.63 -2.66
CA ARG A 9 -2.68 -10.77 -4.06
C ARG A 9 -2.56 -12.25 -4.45
N LYS A 10 -2.91 -12.55 -5.70
CA LYS A 10 -2.79 -13.90 -6.27
C LYS A 10 -1.34 -14.28 -6.64
N GLY A 11 -0.42 -13.33 -6.59
CA GLY A 11 0.99 -13.55 -6.83
C GLY A 11 1.86 -12.42 -6.28
N PRO A 12 3.20 -12.52 -6.44
CA PRO A 12 4.12 -11.51 -5.95
C PRO A 12 3.81 -10.11 -6.49
N ALA A 13 4.09 -9.10 -5.68
CA ALA A 13 4.32 -7.76 -6.19
C ALA A 13 5.79 -7.67 -6.64
N TYR A 14 5.98 -7.39 -7.92
CA TYR A 14 7.31 -7.24 -8.54
C TYR A 14 7.75 -5.78 -8.49
N PRO A 15 9.07 -5.49 -8.53
CA PRO A 15 9.55 -4.13 -8.79
C PRO A 15 8.86 -3.53 -10.03
N GLY A 16 8.35 -2.31 -9.94
CA GLY A 16 7.48 -1.73 -10.98
C GLY A 16 5.98 -1.76 -10.66
N TRP A 17 5.56 -2.58 -9.69
CA TRP A 17 4.15 -2.71 -9.37
C TRP A 17 3.59 -1.47 -8.65
N GLY A 18 2.49 -0.93 -9.18
CA GLY A 18 1.69 0.10 -8.53
C GLY A 18 0.27 -0.37 -8.25
N CYS A 19 -0.36 0.25 -7.27
CA CYS A 19 -1.76 0.00 -6.94
C CYS A 19 -2.43 1.24 -6.32
N PRO A 20 -3.76 1.37 -6.45
CA PRO A 20 -4.53 2.31 -5.65
C PRO A 20 -4.37 2.04 -4.16
N CYS A 21 -4.13 3.10 -3.40
CA CYS A 21 -4.21 3.12 -1.95
C CYS A 21 -5.50 3.81 -1.52
N VAL A 22 -6.20 3.27 -0.52
CA VAL A 22 -7.43 3.87 0.01
C VAL A 22 -7.29 4.12 1.51
N LEU A 23 -7.87 5.21 1.99
CA LEU A 23 -7.80 5.61 3.41
C LEU A 23 -8.91 4.98 4.28
N SER A 24 -9.94 4.42 3.65
CA SER A 24 -11.09 3.84 4.32
C SER A 24 -11.64 2.67 3.50
N LYS A 25 -12.31 1.73 4.17
CA LYS A 25 -13.08 0.65 3.54
C LYS A 25 -14.53 1.04 3.24
N ALA A 26 -14.96 2.25 3.60
CA ALA A 26 -16.33 2.72 3.39
C ALA A 26 -16.56 3.16 1.94
N GLU A 27 -17.76 2.88 1.41
CA GLU A 27 -18.16 3.27 0.07
C GLU A 27 -18.69 4.72 0.02
N PRO A 28 -18.44 5.47 -1.07
CA PRO A 28 -17.63 5.08 -2.23
C PRO A 28 -16.13 5.10 -1.93
N LEU A 29 -15.39 4.10 -2.43
CA LEU A 29 -13.93 4.07 -2.30
C LEU A 29 -13.28 5.24 -3.07
N THR A 30 -12.35 5.94 -2.40
CA THR A 30 -11.45 6.91 -3.03
C THR A 30 -10.04 6.34 -3.06
N GLY A 31 -9.56 6.03 -4.27
CA GLY A 31 -8.24 5.45 -4.51
C GLY A 31 -7.21 6.49 -4.97
N TYR A 32 -5.99 6.36 -4.45
CA TYR A 32 -4.85 7.17 -4.81
C TYR A 32 -3.75 6.30 -5.40
N ASP A 33 -3.34 6.58 -6.63
CA ASP A 33 -2.31 5.79 -7.31
C ASP A 33 -0.96 5.91 -6.61
N ALA A 34 -0.42 4.75 -6.25
CA ALA A 34 0.81 4.62 -5.49
C ALA A 34 1.70 3.51 -6.03
N TRP A 35 3.01 3.65 -5.77
CA TRP A 35 4.02 2.65 -6.08
C TRP A 35 4.87 2.39 -4.82
N PRO A 36 4.78 1.19 -4.23
CA PRO A 36 5.71 0.73 -3.20
C PRO A 36 7.13 0.53 -3.76
N ILE A 37 8.13 1.11 -3.11
CA ILE A 37 9.54 1.04 -3.54
C ILE A 37 10.16 -0.27 -3.05
N LEU A 38 10.02 -1.33 -3.84
CA LEU A 38 10.50 -2.67 -3.49
C LEU A 38 12.02 -2.88 -3.66
N GLY A 39 12.71 -1.96 -4.33
CA GLY A 39 14.11 -2.14 -4.70
C GLY A 39 14.27 -3.24 -5.74
N GLY A 40 15.09 -4.25 -5.43
CA GLY A 40 15.35 -5.39 -6.32
C GLY A 40 14.55 -6.66 -6.01
N ASP A 41 13.87 -6.71 -4.86
CA ASP A 41 13.22 -7.94 -4.38
C ASP A 41 11.70 -7.88 -4.52
N ASN A 42 11.08 -9.03 -4.76
CA ASN A 42 9.64 -9.15 -4.78
C ASN A 42 9.06 -9.03 -3.35
N LEU A 43 7.81 -8.60 -3.23
CA LEU A 43 7.03 -8.70 -2.00
C LEU A 43 5.99 -9.81 -2.17
N LEU A 44 6.08 -10.86 -1.36
CA LEU A 44 5.18 -12.01 -1.47
C LEU A 44 3.82 -11.72 -0.81
N PRO A 45 2.74 -12.43 -1.21
CA PRO A 45 1.50 -12.46 -0.43
C PRO A 45 1.78 -12.78 1.05
N GLY A 46 1.01 -12.18 1.96
CA GLY A 46 1.21 -12.30 3.41
C GLY A 46 2.42 -11.56 4.01
N GLU A 47 3.41 -11.19 3.19
CA GLU A 47 4.64 -10.60 3.69
C GLU A 47 4.42 -9.20 4.28
N LYS A 48 5.18 -8.91 5.35
CA LYS A 48 5.29 -7.59 5.99
C LYS A 48 6.70 -7.05 5.78
N ARG A 49 6.79 -5.84 5.25
CA ARG A 49 8.06 -5.15 4.99
C ARG A 49 7.90 -3.64 5.19
N ARG A 50 8.92 -2.99 5.72
CA ARG A 50 9.01 -1.52 5.74
C ARG A 50 9.46 -1.04 4.37
N LEU A 51 8.66 -0.18 3.75
CA LEU A 51 8.85 0.26 2.36
C LEU A 51 8.65 1.76 2.23
N GLY A 52 9.39 2.37 1.30
CA GLY A 52 9.04 3.70 0.79
C GLY A 52 7.83 3.60 -0.15
N PHE A 53 7.09 4.70 -0.30
CA PHE A 53 5.97 4.80 -1.24
C PHE A 53 6.09 6.08 -2.06
N TYR A 54 5.86 5.97 -3.36
CA TYR A 54 5.68 7.10 -4.26
C TYR A 54 4.20 7.23 -4.60
N PHE A 55 3.65 8.44 -4.48
CA PHE A 55 2.25 8.72 -4.84
C PHE A 55 2.21 9.65 -6.06
N LEU A 56 1.34 9.36 -7.02
CA LEU A 56 1.23 10.15 -8.25
C LEU A 56 0.79 11.59 -7.95
N SER A 57 -0.22 11.75 -7.10
CA SER A 57 -0.70 13.05 -6.60
C SER A 57 0.01 13.44 -5.30
N HIS A 58 1.34 13.63 -5.37
CA HIS A 58 2.23 13.70 -4.20
C HIS A 58 1.78 14.67 -3.10
N ASP A 59 1.59 15.96 -3.42
CA ASP A 59 1.46 17.01 -2.41
C ASP A 59 0.20 16.91 -1.53
N GLU A 60 -0.90 16.44 -2.12
CA GLU A 60 -2.17 16.26 -1.42
C GLU A 60 -2.20 14.92 -0.67
N VAL A 61 -1.87 13.84 -1.38
CA VAL A 61 -2.07 12.47 -0.89
C VAL A 61 -1.10 12.14 0.24
N VAL A 62 0.15 12.60 0.16
CA VAL A 62 1.14 12.34 1.22
C VAL A 62 0.70 12.97 2.54
N ARG A 63 0.09 14.16 2.53
CA ARG A 63 -0.43 14.79 3.75
C ARG A 63 -1.61 14.01 4.32
N LEU A 64 -2.56 13.60 3.47
CA LEU A 64 -3.72 12.82 3.88
C LEU A 64 -3.30 11.48 4.50
N ILE A 65 -2.39 10.75 3.86
CA ILE A 65 -1.89 9.46 4.36
C ILE A 65 -1.14 9.62 5.67
N ARG A 66 -0.26 10.62 5.78
CA ARG A 66 0.46 10.91 7.04
C ARG A 66 -0.50 11.22 8.17
N ASN A 67 -1.53 12.02 7.92
CA ASN A 67 -2.54 12.36 8.91
C ASN A 67 -3.41 11.15 9.30
N ALA A 68 -3.74 10.29 8.35
CA ALA A 68 -4.51 9.06 8.62
C ALA A 68 -3.71 8.02 9.40
N GLY A 69 -2.38 7.98 9.21
CA GLY A 69 -1.47 7.03 9.87
C GLY A 69 -1.60 5.58 9.41
N HIS A 70 -2.62 5.26 8.62
CA HIS A 70 -2.87 3.94 8.06
C HIS A 70 -3.58 4.05 6.71
N PHE A 71 -3.39 3.06 5.85
CA PHE A 71 -4.09 2.96 4.58
C PHE A 71 -4.12 1.51 4.09
N TYR A 72 -4.97 1.24 3.10
CA TYR A 72 -5.15 -0.07 2.48
C TYR A 72 -4.67 -0.07 1.04
N LEU A 73 -4.20 -1.22 0.57
CA LEU A 73 -3.82 -1.46 -0.83
C LEU A 73 -4.99 -2.17 -1.53
N TRP A 74 -5.34 -1.71 -2.72
CA TRP A 74 -6.50 -2.19 -3.46
C TRP A 74 -6.11 -2.67 -4.87
N GLU A 75 -6.62 -3.84 -5.29
CA GLU A 75 -6.54 -4.35 -6.67
C GLU A 75 -7.72 -5.30 -6.93
N GLY A 76 -8.89 -4.76 -7.27
CA GLY A 76 -10.14 -5.54 -7.37
C GLY A 76 -10.71 -6.01 -6.02
N GLY A 77 -10.10 -5.54 -4.93
CA GLY A 77 -10.35 -5.94 -3.54
C GLY A 77 -9.19 -5.49 -2.65
N PHE A 78 -9.36 -5.60 -1.33
CA PHE A 78 -8.29 -5.25 -0.37
C PHE A 78 -7.24 -6.35 -0.33
N ILE A 79 -6.02 -6.03 -0.78
CA ILE A 79 -4.92 -6.99 -0.91
C ILE A 79 -3.84 -6.82 0.16
N GLY A 80 -3.93 -5.77 0.96
CA GLY A 80 -3.03 -5.50 2.07
C GLY A 80 -3.34 -4.19 2.75
N GLU A 81 -2.54 -3.88 3.76
CA GLU A 81 -2.61 -2.64 4.52
C GLU A 81 -1.21 -2.19 4.92
N ALA A 82 -1.09 -0.92 5.27
CA ALA A 82 0.13 -0.29 5.70
C ALA A 82 -0.14 0.69 6.84
N THR A 83 0.81 0.76 7.77
CA THR A 83 0.86 1.77 8.83
C THR A 83 2.01 2.72 8.53
N VAL A 84 1.76 4.01 8.62
CA VAL A 84 2.79 5.04 8.45
C VAL A 84 3.67 5.03 9.69
N VAL A 85 4.98 4.90 9.49
CA VAL A 85 6.00 4.87 10.53
C VAL A 85 6.90 6.09 10.39
N ASN A 86 7.35 6.66 11.50
CA ASN A 86 8.25 7.80 11.46
C ASN A 86 9.67 7.35 11.11
N GLU A 87 10.46 8.20 10.47
CA GLU A 87 11.86 7.86 10.09
C GLU A 87 12.74 7.52 11.31
N ASN A 88 12.37 7.97 12.51
CA ASN A 88 13.08 7.72 13.75
C ASN A 88 12.69 6.41 14.47
N ASP A 89 11.71 5.66 13.98
CA ASP A 89 11.28 4.39 14.60
C ASP A 89 12.21 3.21 14.21
N ARG A 90 13.53 3.39 14.36
CA ARG A 90 14.56 2.38 14.05
C ARG A 90 14.94 1.54 15.26
#